data_AF-A0A430B684-F1
#
_entry.id   AF-A0A430B684-F1
#
_cell.length_a   1.000
_cell.length_b   1.000
_cell.length_c   1.000
_cell.angle_alpha   90.00
_cell.angle_beta   90.00
_cell.angle_gamma   90.00
#
_symmetry.space_group_name_H-M   'P 1'
#
loop_
_entity.id
_entity.type
_entity.pdbx_description
1 polymer ?
#
loop_
_entity_poly.entity_id
_entity_poly.type
_entity_poly.pdbx_seq_one_letter_code
_entity_poly.pdbx_strand_id
1 'polypeptide(L)'
;MVTQQAISHYENVTRVLDDVIWHSISKKLKVRVEYLKGEIEDPEGWDLWSKESGYTVEEIKDEIKRMKSVNHAGFLDNYQDLIYQAVKNLNGIGNTDKGIIEQVYESIQDIKYSLPEYYSDNSKEASISDEEYINLYEVSDIHEISERIYDDLDPSIFIEINTILNNALSELKDISDKL
;
A
#
# COMPACT_ATOMS: atom_id res chain seq x y z
N MET A 1 -14.79 -25.65 -3.75
CA MET A 1 -14.98 -26.47 -2.53
C MET A 1 -14.13 -27.72 -2.72
N VAL A 2 -13.14 -27.98 -1.85
CA VAL A 2 -12.22 -29.13 -1.99
C VAL A 2 -12.88 -30.33 -1.31
N THR A 3 -12.93 -31.48 -1.99
CA THR A 3 -13.60 -32.69 -1.50
C THR A 3 -12.69 -33.48 -0.56
N GLN A 4 -13.27 -34.23 0.37
CA GLN A 4 -12.53 -35.05 1.34
C GLN A 4 -11.73 -36.18 0.65
N GLN A 5 -12.19 -36.63 -0.52
CA GLN A 5 -11.43 -37.51 -1.42
C GLN A 5 -10.19 -36.82 -2.01
N ALA A 6 -10.27 -35.54 -2.38
CA ALA A 6 -9.11 -34.79 -2.86
C ALA A 6 -8.07 -34.63 -1.75
N ILE A 7 -8.49 -34.32 -0.52
CA ILE A 7 -7.60 -34.23 0.66
C ILE A 7 -6.88 -35.56 0.90
N SER A 8 -7.61 -36.67 0.89
CA SER A 8 -7.04 -38.02 1.05
C SER A 8 -6.03 -38.41 -0.04
N HIS A 9 -6.20 -37.94 -1.29
CA HIS A 9 -5.21 -38.17 -2.34
C HIS A 9 -3.94 -37.33 -2.19
N TYR A 10 -4.03 -36.13 -1.61
CA TYR A 10 -2.86 -35.29 -1.32
C TYR A 10 -2.02 -35.82 -0.16
N GLU A 11 -2.67 -36.33 0.89
CA GLU A 11 -1.98 -36.97 2.03
C GLU A 11 -1.22 -38.26 1.61
N ASN A 12 -1.64 -38.91 0.53
CA ASN A 12 -1.08 -40.17 0.04
C ASN A 12 -0.15 -40.02 -1.19
N VAL A 13 0.37 -38.81 -1.46
CA VAL A 13 1.45 -38.54 -2.45
C VAL A 13 1.17 -39.04 -3.88
N THR A 14 -0.09 -39.03 -4.34
CA THR A 14 -0.44 -39.45 -5.72
C THR A 14 -0.56 -38.29 -6.71
N ARG A 15 -0.46 -37.04 -6.25
CA ARG A 15 -0.52 -35.84 -7.10
C ARG A 15 0.34 -34.72 -6.52
N VAL A 16 1.29 -34.20 -7.32
CA VAL A 16 2.04 -32.99 -6.97
C VAL A 16 1.09 -31.80 -7.06
N LEU A 17 0.97 -31.06 -5.97
CA LEU A 17 0.19 -29.83 -5.89
C LEU A 17 0.87 -28.73 -6.71
N ASP A 18 0.09 -28.01 -7.52
CA ASP A 18 0.57 -26.79 -8.17
C ASP A 18 0.67 -25.64 -7.17
N ASP A 19 1.43 -24.59 -7.52
CA ASP A 19 1.69 -23.47 -6.62
C ASP A 19 0.41 -22.70 -6.23
N VAL A 20 -0.61 -22.70 -7.10
CA VAL A 20 -1.89 -22.05 -6.82
C VAL A 20 -2.62 -22.78 -5.69
N ILE A 21 -2.64 -24.11 -5.72
CA ILE A 21 -3.28 -24.90 -4.66
C ILE A 21 -2.46 -24.81 -3.37
N TRP A 22 -1.13 -24.85 -3.43
CA TRP A 22 -0.28 -24.64 -2.25
C TRP A 22 -0.58 -23.32 -1.55
N HIS A 23 -0.67 -22.23 -2.32
CA HIS A 23 -0.99 -20.91 -1.79
C HIS A 23 -2.43 -20.83 -1.24
N SER A 24 -3.37 -21.56 -1.84
CA SER A 24 -4.75 -21.64 -1.34
C SER A 24 -4.84 -22.40 -0.02
N ILE A 25 -4.06 -23.48 0.14
CA ILE A 25 -3.97 -24.25 1.39
C ILE A 25 -3.27 -23.42 2.47
N SER A 26 -2.16 -22.74 2.15
CA SER A 26 -1.39 -21.92 3.08
C SER A 26 -2.24 -20.80 3.68
N LYS A 27 -3.04 -20.11 2.87
CA LYS A 27 -4.01 -19.10 3.33
C LYS A 27 -5.05 -19.66 4.29
N LYS A 28 -5.56 -20.86 4.04
CA LYS A 28 -6.58 -21.50 4.90
C LYS A 28 -6.00 -21.97 6.23
N LEU A 29 -4.80 -22.54 6.19
CA LEU A 29 -4.11 -23.07 7.36
C LEU A 29 -3.34 -21.98 8.12
N LYS A 30 -3.24 -20.77 7.56
CA LYS A 30 -2.52 -19.61 8.14
C LYS A 30 -1.05 -19.90 8.42
N VAL A 31 -0.38 -20.65 7.54
CA VAL A 31 1.05 -21.01 7.61
C VAL A 31 1.75 -20.66 6.30
N ARG A 32 3.08 -20.62 6.28
CA ARG A 32 3.87 -20.39 5.06
C ARG A 32 3.82 -21.59 4.09
N VAL A 33 3.99 -21.33 2.79
CA VAL A 33 3.96 -22.40 1.76
C VAL A 33 5.16 -23.32 1.91
N GLU A 34 6.31 -22.75 2.24
CA GLU A 34 7.58 -23.41 2.49
C GLU A 34 7.44 -24.44 3.61
N TYR A 35 6.68 -24.12 4.67
CA TYR A 35 6.38 -25.06 5.75
C TYR A 35 5.52 -26.23 5.26
N LEU A 36 4.48 -25.94 4.47
CA LEU A 36 3.62 -26.98 3.89
C LEU A 36 4.35 -27.90 2.91
N LYS A 37 5.36 -27.38 2.22
CA LYS A 37 6.25 -28.14 1.34
C LYS A 37 7.34 -28.91 2.10
N GLY A 38 7.45 -28.72 3.42
CA GLY A 38 8.49 -29.33 4.25
C GLY A 38 9.89 -28.75 4.02
N GLU A 39 9.98 -27.56 3.44
CA GLU A 39 11.23 -26.85 3.17
C GLU A 39 11.78 -26.17 4.43
N ILE A 40 10.88 -25.87 5.39
CA ILE A 40 11.20 -25.33 6.71
C ILE A 40 10.40 -26.08 7.79
N GLU A 41 10.96 -26.19 9.00
CA GLU A 41 10.27 -26.76 10.17
C GLU A 41 9.58 -25.68 11.03
N ASP A 42 9.40 -24.48 10.47
CA ASP A 42 8.89 -23.29 11.14
C ASP A 42 7.55 -22.86 10.49
N PRO A 43 6.39 -23.18 11.10
CA PRO A 43 5.07 -22.89 10.54
C PRO A 43 4.82 -21.40 10.29
N GLU A 44 5.40 -20.57 11.15
CA GLU A 44 5.32 -19.12 11.09
C GLU A 44 6.37 -18.50 10.16
N GLY A 45 7.46 -19.22 9.88
CA GLY A 45 8.55 -18.76 9.03
C GLY A 45 9.31 -17.57 9.62
N TRP A 46 9.50 -17.54 10.94
CA TRP A 46 10.33 -16.59 11.67
C TRP A 46 11.72 -16.43 11.07
N ASP A 47 12.37 -17.54 10.72
CA ASP A 47 13.72 -17.49 10.16
C ASP A 47 13.74 -16.81 8.78
N LEU A 48 12.69 -17.04 7.98
CA LEU A 48 12.52 -16.36 6.69
C LEU A 48 12.21 -14.88 6.87
N TRP A 49 11.28 -14.53 7.76
CA TRP A 49 10.96 -13.14 8.09
C TRP A 49 12.18 -12.38 8.59
N SER A 50 12.97 -13.00 9.47
CA SER A 50 14.20 -12.44 10.00
C SER A 50 15.21 -12.17 8.89
N LYS A 51 15.42 -13.15 8.01
CA LYS A 51 16.32 -13.03 6.86
C LYS A 51 15.88 -11.99 5.84
N GLU A 52 14.58 -11.94 5.52
CA GLU A 52 14.01 -11.04 4.51
C GLU A 52 13.96 -9.59 5.00
N SER A 53 13.61 -9.38 6.26
CA SER A 53 13.46 -8.04 6.84
C SER A 53 14.77 -7.45 7.39
N GLY A 54 15.74 -8.29 7.72
CA GLY A 54 16.98 -7.89 8.39
C GLY A 54 16.85 -7.72 9.91
N TYR A 55 15.65 -7.88 10.48
CA TYR A 55 15.42 -7.87 11.93
C TYR A 55 15.55 -9.25 12.53
N THR A 56 16.01 -9.35 13.77
CA THR A 56 16.01 -10.61 14.51
C THR A 56 14.59 -11.06 14.84
N VAL A 57 14.43 -12.37 15.07
CA VAL A 57 13.15 -12.95 15.50
C VAL A 57 12.66 -12.31 16.80
N GLU A 58 13.58 -12.02 17.73
CA GLU A 58 13.31 -11.36 18.99
C GLU A 58 12.77 -9.93 18.80
N GLU A 59 13.38 -9.13 17.94
CA GLU A 59 12.92 -7.76 17.65
C GLU A 59 11.49 -7.75 17.09
N ILE A 60 11.19 -8.64 16.15
CA ILE A 60 9.85 -8.76 15.58
C ILE A 60 8.84 -9.19 16.66
N LYS A 61 9.19 -10.16 17.51
CA LYS A 61 8.33 -10.62 18.61
C LYS A 61 8.09 -9.53 19.65
N ASP A 62 9.11 -8.74 19.97
CA ASP A 62 8.98 -7.64 20.93
C ASP A 62 8.13 -6.49 20.37
N GLU A 63 8.22 -6.21 19.07
CA GLU A 63 7.32 -5.27 18.41
C GLU A 63 5.87 -5.77 18.42
N ILE A 64 5.62 -7.05 18.16
CA ILE A 64 4.28 -7.64 18.29
C ILE A 64 3.76 -7.50 19.73
N LYS A 65 4.60 -7.72 20.75
CA LYS A 65 4.21 -7.51 22.16
C LYS A 65 3.86 -6.05 22.42
N ARG A 66 4.65 -5.11 21.91
CA ARG A 66 4.38 -3.66 22.01
C ARG A 66 3.04 -3.32 21.35
N MET A 67 2.80 -3.77 20.11
CA MET A 67 1.54 -3.56 19.40
C MET A 67 0.34 -4.08 20.19
N LYS A 68 0.45 -5.28 20.77
CA LYS A 68 -0.61 -5.87 21.60
C LYS A 68 -0.84 -5.10 22.89
N SER A 69 0.22 -4.60 23.54
CA SER A 69 0.08 -3.88 24.82
C SER A 69 -0.65 -2.55 24.68
N VAL A 70 -0.57 -1.91 23.51
CA VAL A 70 -1.29 -0.66 23.20
C VAL A 70 -2.58 -0.90 22.39
N ASN A 71 -3.05 -2.15 22.28
CA ASN A 71 -4.23 -2.55 21.51
C ASN A 71 -4.19 -2.12 20.02
N HIS A 72 -2.99 -1.97 19.46
CA HIS A 72 -2.77 -1.59 18.05
C HIS A 72 -2.66 -2.81 17.12
N ALA A 73 -2.92 -4.01 17.65
CA ALA A 73 -2.99 -5.27 16.92
C ALA A 73 -4.42 -5.63 16.43
N GLY A 74 -5.42 -4.80 16.77
CA GLY A 74 -6.83 -5.17 16.93
C GLY A 74 -7.62 -5.70 15.73
N PHE A 75 -7.09 -5.66 14.51
CA PHE A 75 -7.77 -6.17 13.31
C PHE A 75 -7.04 -7.33 12.61
N LEU A 76 -5.89 -7.75 13.14
CA LEU A 76 -5.05 -8.76 12.51
C LEU A 76 -5.43 -10.15 13.05
N ASP A 77 -6.33 -10.83 12.36
CA ASP A 77 -6.85 -12.17 12.69
C ASP A 77 -5.85 -13.31 12.38
N ASN A 78 -4.72 -12.96 11.81
CA ASN A 78 -3.74 -13.85 11.20
C ASN A 78 -2.34 -13.49 11.75
N TYR A 79 -1.61 -14.52 12.18
CA TYR A 79 -0.29 -14.36 12.78
C TYR A 79 0.78 -13.87 11.78
N GLN A 80 0.67 -14.23 10.50
CA GLN A 80 1.49 -13.67 9.42
C GLN A 80 1.22 -12.18 9.22
N ASP A 81 -0.05 -11.74 9.32
CA ASP A 81 -0.39 -10.32 9.20
C ASP A 81 0.18 -9.52 10.40
N LEU A 82 0.19 -10.13 11.59
CA LEU A 82 0.87 -9.56 12.77
C LEU A 82 2.38 -9.42 12.57
N ILE A 83 3.04 -10.44 12.03
CA ILE A 83 4.47 -10.39 11.73
C ILE A 83 4.77 -9.33 10.67
N TYR A 84 4.00 -9.32 9.58
CA TYR A 84 4.14 -8.33 8.52
C TYR A 84 3.97 -6.90 9.05
N GLN A 85 2.94 -6.65 9.86
CA GLN A 85 2.71 -5.34 10.44
C GLN A 85 3.83 -4.94 11.42
N ALA A 86 4.36 -5.86 12.22
CA ALA A 86 5.48 -5.60 13.10
C ALA A 86 6.74 -5.19 12.31
N VAL A 87 7.04 -5.90 11.22
CA VAL A 87 8.14 -5.53 10.31
C VAL A 87 7.89 -4.13 9.71
N LYS A 88 6.68 -3.81 9.27
CA LYS A 88 6.35 -2.45 8.79
C LYS A 88 6.58 -1.38 9.86
N ASN A 89 6.16 -1.63 11.11
CA ASN A 89 6.38 -0.70 12.21
C ASN A 89 7.86 -0.48 12.51
N LEU A 90 8.66 -1.56 12.54
CA LEU A 90 10.11 -1.48 12.74
C LEU A 90 10.81 -0.67 11.63
N ASN A 91 10.31 -0.79 10.39
CA ASN A 91 10.74 0.02 9.25
C ASN A 91 10.22 1.47 9.30
N GLY A 92 9.37 1.82 10.27
CA GLY A 92 8.78 3.15 10.41
C GLY A 92 7.64 3.47 9.45
N ILE A 93 7.22 2.50 8.62
CA ILE A 93 6.19 2.64 7.56
C ILE A 93 4.87 1.92 7.92
N GLY A 94 4.77 1.42 9.15
CA GLY A 94 3.61 0.74 9.68
C GLY A 94 2.61 1.69 10.32
N ASN A 95 1.95 1.25 11.39
CA ASN A 95 1.03 2.08 12.16
C ASN A 95 1.82 2.93 13.17
N THR A 96 2.77 3.68 12.65
CA THR A 96 3.58 4.68 13.35
C THR A 96 3.15 6.06 12.86
N ASP A 97 3.49 7.12 13.59
CA ASP A 97 3.16 8.48 13.13
C ASP A 97 3.75 8.76 11.73
N LYS A 98 4.99 8.31 11.49
CA LYS A 98 5.65 8.41 10.19
C LYS A 98 4.89 7.66 9.09
N GLY A 99 4.53 6.39 9.32
CA GLY A 99 3.81 5.59 8.33
C GLY A 99 2.39 6.09 8.06
N ILE A 100 1.73 6.65 9.07
CA ILE A 100 0.42 7.29 8.90
C ILE A 100 0.56 8.57 8.08
N ILE A 101 1.56 9.42 8.36
CA ILE A 101 1.82 10.63 7.59
C ILE A 101 2.13 10.29 6.13
N GLU A 102 2.97 9.29 5.88
CA GLU A 102 3.30 8.83 4.53
C GLU A 102 2.06 8.35 3.78
N GLN A 103 1.20 7.55 4.41
CA GLN A 103 -0.06 7.10 3.82
C GLN A 103 -1.01 8.26 3.46
N VAL A 104 -1.13 9.25 4.34
CA VAL A 104 -1.95 10.45 4.08
C VAL A 104 -1.34 11.27 2.95
N TYR A 105 -0.01 11.42 2.93
CA TYR A 105 0.73 12.13 1.90
C TYR A 105 0.49 11.51 0.52
N GLU A 106 0.66 10.18 0.40
CA GLU A 106 0.38 9.43 -0.83
C GLU A 106 -1.08 9.62 -1.29
N SER A 107 -2.03 9.53 -0.37
CA SER A 107 -3.46 9.72 -0.69
C SER A 107 -3.76 11.12 -1.25
N ILE A 108 -3.11 12.17 -0.72
CA ILE A 108 -3.27 13.54 -1.23
C ILE A 108 -2.58 13.69 -2.59
N GLN A 109 -1.42 13.06 -2.80
CA GLN A 109 -0.77 13.04 -4.11
C GLN A 109 -1.65 12.37 -5.17
N ASP A 110 -2.26 11.23 -4.86
CA ASP A 110 -3.17 10.54 -5.77
C ASP A 110 -4.36 11.43 -6.16
N ILE A 111 -4.95 12.14 -5.19
CA ILE A 111 -6.02 13.11 -5.46
C ILE A 111 -5.50 14.23 -6.36
N LYS A 112 -4.32 14.80 -6.07
CA LYS A 112 -3.72 15.87 -6.87
C LYS A 112 -3.46 15.44 -8.31
N TYR A 113 -2.92 14.25 -8.52
CA TYR A 113 -2.61 13.73 -9.86
C TYR A 113 -3.85 13.34 -10.66
N SER A 114 -4.92 12.91 -9.98
CA SER A 114 -6.19 12.57 -10.64
C SER A 114 -7.07 13.80 -10.90
N LEU A 115 -6.84 14.92 -10.19
CA LEU A 115 -7.68 16.12 -10.29
C LEU A 115 -7.86 16.64 -11.73
N PRO A 116 -6.81 16.72 -12.58
CA PRO A 116 -6.95 17.14 -13.97
C PRO A 116 -7.96 16.32 -14.78
N GLU A 117 -8.11 15.02 -14.51
CA GLU A 117 -9.02 14.13 -15.26
C GLU A 117 -10.48 14.59 -15.18
N TYR A 118 -10.85 15.30 -14.11
CA TYR A 118 -12.19 15.82 -13.90
C TYR A 118 -12.42 17.21 -14.52
N TYR A 119 -11.35 17.92 -14.86
CA TYR A 119 -11.40 19.31 -15.34
C TYR A 119 -11.01 19.44 -16.81
N SER A 120 -10.01 18.69 -17.26
CA SER A 120 -9.43 18.79 -18.59
C SER A 120 -10.43 18.43 -19.70
N ASP A 121 -10.54 19.31 -20.69
CA ASP A 121 -11.24 19.06 -21.93
C ASP A 121 -10.27 18.43 -22.93
N ASN A 122 -10.47 17.15 -23.25
CA ASN A 122 -9.64 16.39 -24.18
C ASN A 122 -9.49 17.06 -25.55
N SER A 123 -10.49 17.80 -26.02
CA SER A 123 -10.45 18.48 -27.32
C SER A 123 -9.49 19.67 -27.28
N LYS A 124 -9.42 20.37 -26.15
CA LYS A 124 -8.52 21.51 -25.93
C LYS A 124 -7.09 21.02 -25.69
N GLU A 125 -6.93 19.99 -24.85
CA GLU A 125 -5.63 19.36 -24.58
C GLU A 125 -4.99 18.78 -25.87
N ALA A 126 -5.78 18.21 -26.79
CA ALA A 126 -5.27 17.66 -28.05
C ALA A 126 -4.66 18.70 -29.01
N SER A 127 -4.87 20.00 -28.75
CA SER A 127 -4.28 21.08 -29.56
C SER A 127 -2.90 21.52 -29.08
N ILE A 128 -2.47 21.05 -27.90
CA ILE A 128 -1.17 21.36 -27.29
C ILE A 128 -0.11 20.42 -27.87
N SER A 129 1.05 20.95 -28.21
CA SER A 129 2.16 20.11 -28.69
C SER A 129 2.82 19.35 -27.54
N ASP A 130 3.33 18.14 -27.79
CA ASP A 130 4.02 17.33 -26.77
C ASP A 130 5.20 18.06 -26.12
N GLU A 131 5.87 18.95 -26.86
CA GLU A 131 7.01 19.74 -26.39
C GLU A 131 6.60 20.87 -25.42
N GLU A 132 5.37 21.33 -25.52
CA GLU A 132 4.78 22.39 -24.68
C GLU A 132 3.90 21.83 -23.57
N TYR A 133 3.68 20.51 -23.55
CA TYR A 133 2.78 19.87 -22.60
C TYR A 133 3.32 19.92 -21.17
N ILE A 134 2.59 20.63 -20.32
CA ILE A 134 2.76 20.65 -18.86
C ILE A 134 1.48 20.09 -18.25
N ASN A 135 1.59 19.25 -17.22
CA ASN A 135 0.40 18.70 -16.58
C ASN A 135 -0.41 19.83 -15.89
N LEU A 136 -1.74 19.80 -15.99
CA LEU A 136 -2.61 20.85 -15.47
C LEU A 136 -2.39 21.12 -13.97
N TYR A 137 -2.06 20.10 -13.15
CA TYR A 137 -1.77 20.30 -11.71
C TYR A 137 -0.47 21.07 -11.45
N GLU A 138 0.37 21.29 -12.47
CA GLU A 138 1.61 22.07 -12.41
C GLU A 138 1.43 23.51 -12.91
N VAL A 139 0.28 23.80 -13.54
CA VAL A 139 -0.05 25.13 -14.06
C VAL A 139 -0.67 25.98 -12.95
N SER A 140 -0.23 27.23 -12.83
CA SER A 140 -0.79 28.22 -11.91
C SER A 140 -1.42 29.42 -12.59
N ASP A 141 -1.23 29.58 -13.90
CA ASP A 141 -1.81 30.68 -14.67
C ASP A 141 -3.28 30.42 -14.97
N ILE A 142 -4.15 31.34 -14.54
CA ILE A 142 -5.60 31.17 -14.68
C ILE A 142 -6.05 31.19 -16.14
N HIS A 143 -5.34 31.90 -17.02
CA HIS A 143 -5.69 31.97 -18.43
C HIS A 143 -5.33 30.66 -19.12
N GLU A 144 -4.13 30.14 -18.88
CA GLU A 144 -3.71 28.83 -19.41
C GLU A 144 -4.65 27.70 -18.94
N ILE A 145 -5.06 27.69 -17.67
CA ILE A 145 -6.02 26.70 -17.15
C ILE A 145 -7.37 26.86 -17.85
N SER A 146 -7.87 28.09 -18.02
CA SER A 146 -9.16 28.36 -18.68
C SER A 146 -9.22 27.85 -20.13
N GLU A 147 -8.07 27.84 -20.82
CA GLU A 147 -7.94 27.36 -22.19
C GLU A 147 -7.88 25.83 -22.29
N ARG A 148 -7.82 25.12 -21.16
CA ARG A 148 -7.58 23.67 -21.10
C ARG A 148 -8.72 22.87 -20.47
N ILE A 149 -9.52 23.51 -19.61
CA ILE A 149 -10.64 22.86 -18.91
C ILE A 149 -11.98 22.99 -19.65
N TYR A 150 -13.01 22.23 -19.26
CA TYR A 150 -14.36 22.40 -19.80
C TYR A 150 -14.92 23.81 -19.56
N ASP A 151 -15.67 24.34 -20.54
CA ASP A 151 -16.19 25.72 -20.54
C ASP A 151 -17.19 26.02 -19.40
N ASP A 152 -17.80 25.01 -18.80
CA ASP A 152 -18.75 25.14 -17.69
C ASP A 152 -18.08 25.06 -16.31
N LEU A 153 -16.76 24.87 -16.26
CA LEU A 153 -15.97 24.81 -15.03
C LEU A 153 -15.25 26.14 -14.77
N ASP A 154 -15.05 26.44 -13.49
CA ASP A 154 -14.35 27.66 -13.06
C ASP A 154 -12.86 27.36 -12.80
N PRO A 155 -11.93 27.97 -13.56
CA PRO A 155 -10.50 27.74 -13.39
C PRO A 155 -9.98 28.20 -12.01
N SER A 156 -10.64 29.16 -11.37
CA SER A 156 -10.25 29.62 -10.03
C SER A 156 -10.49 28.54 -8.96
N ILE A 157 -11.54 27.73 -9.11
CA ILE A 157 -11.84 26.62 -8.21
C ILE A 157 -10.79 25.52 -8.32
N PHE A 158 -10.35 25.20 -9.56
CA PHE A 158 -9.25 24.26 -9.77
C PHE A 158 -7.97 24.74 -9.06
N ILE A 159 -7.60 26.01 -9.23
CA ILE A 159 -6.43 26.62 -8.58
C ILE A 159 -6.55 26.53 -7.06
N GLU A 160 -7.73 26.83 -6.50
CA GLU A 160 -7.97 26.79 -5.05
C GLU A 160 -7.80 25.37 -4.50
N ILE A 161 -8.39 24.36 -5.14
CA ILE A 161 -8.22 22.95 -4.77
C ILE A 161 -6.74 22.56 -4.84
N ASN A 162 -6.06 22.83 -5.96
CA ASN A 162 -4.66 22.49 -6.13
C ASN A 162 -3.77 23.19 -5.07
N THR A 163 -4.08 24.43 -4.72
CA THR A 163 -3.40 25.18 -3.64
C THR A 163 -3.58 24.50 -2.29
N ILE A 164 -4.80 24.09 -1.94
CA ILE A 164 -5.10 23.36 -0.70
C ILE A 164 -4.30 22.06 -0.63
N LEU A 165 -4.29 21.28 -1.71
CA LEU A 165 -3.55 20.02 -1.78
C LEU A 165 -2.04 20.25 -1.64
N ASN A 166 -1.47 21.24 -2.33
CA ASN A 166 -0.04 21.56 -2.22
C ASN A 166 0.36 22.02 -0.81
N ASN A 167 -0.46 22.85 -0.17
CA ASN A 167 -0.22 23.29 1.19
C ASN A 167 -0.27 22.10 2.16
N ALA A 168 -1.27 21.22 2.03
CA ALA A 168 -1.37 20.02 2.85
C ALA A 168 -0.15 19.09 2.68
N LEU A 169 0.32 18.88 1.45
CA LEU A 169 1.54 18.10 1.19
C LEU A 169 2.78 18.75 1.83
N SER A 170 2.89 20.09 1.78
CA SER A 170 3.99 20.81 2.41
C SER A 170 3.94 20.69 3.94
N GLU A 171 2.77 20.86 4.55
CA GLU A 171 2.58 20.75 5.99
C GLU A 171 2.86 19.33 6.50
N LEU A 172 2.41 18.30 5.77
CA LEU A 172 2.71 16.90 6.11
C LEU A 172 4.20 16.60 6.04
N LYS A 173 4.90 17.14 5.03
CA LYS A 173 6.36 17.01 4.94
C LYS A 173 7.05 17.68 6.12
N ASP A 174 6.65 18.90 6.49
CA ASP A 174 7.20 19.62 7.63
C ASP A 174 6.93 18.90 8.97
N ILE A 175 5.82 18.18 9.09
CA ILE A 175 5.54 17.33 10.26
C ILE A 175 6.43 16.10 10.23
N SER A 176 6.56 15.44 9.08
CA SER A 176 7.41 14.24 8.91
C SER A 176 8.88 14.54 9.22
N ASP A 177 9.41 15.70 8.81
CA ASP A 177 10.81 16.08 9.02
C ASP A 177 11.15 16.36 10.50
N LYS A 178 10.12 16.44 11.38
CA LYS A 178 10.28 16.65 12.83
C LYS A 178 10.23 15.36 13.65
N LEU A 179 9.89 14.22 13.03
CA LEU A 179 9.84 12.89 13.66
C LEU A 179 11.21 12.21 13.63
#